data_AF-A0A2U1W082-F1
#
_entry.id   AF-A0A2U1W082-F1
#
_cell.length_a   1.000
_cell.length_b   1.000
_cell.length_c   1.000
_cell.angle_alpha   90.00
_cell.angle_beta   90.00
_cell.angle_gamma   90.00
#
_symmetry.space_group_name_H-M   'P 1'
#
loop_
_entity.id
_entity.type
_entity.pdbx_description
1 polymer ?
#
loop_
_entity_poly.entity_id
_entity_poly.type
_entity_poly.pdbx_seq_one_letter_code
_entity_poly.pdbx_strand_id
1 'polypeptide(L)'
;MALLTAAAHAAEPPRDLLPQKFRFVDQLIERARALGGSLDEPLRLRGQAEEAVKAGKGPEADQLLSAALRHLAQNNLSAGPNGLVAQAESRRRVGELMEGIGVYKEALGEAVRLKGTALASVVDMPKVEALVAQARTLADAGKPRDALGPLVEAHGKLEAAVVRLRSNDTVTYSRVFRTPQDELRFETARFEGNRELIARALDSGLAAPQRARLIAARDDAAKLADAAQAQAKTGDVKAAIRSVEQANGKILDVVMALSRE
;
A
#
# COMPACT_ATOMS: atom_id res chain seq x y z
N MET A 1 -73.27 20.04 -45.60
CA MET A 1 -73.34 20.56 -44.22
C MET A 1 -73.01 19.44 -43.25
N ALA A 2 -71.76 19.38 -42.77
CA ALA A 2 -71.33 18.44 -41.74
C ALA A 2 -70.62 19.25 -40.65
N LEU A 3 -71.18 19.24 -39.44
CA LEU A 3 -70.65 19.90 -38.25
C LEU A 3 -69.43 19.10 -37.73
N LEU A 4 -68.27 19.75 -37.69
CA LEU A 4 -67.10 19.31 -36.93
C LEU A 4 -67.28 19.71 -35.46
N THR A 5 -67.37 18.74 -34.56
CA THR A 5 -67.23 18.94 -33.12
C THR A 5 -65.86 18.41 -32.70
N ALA A 6 -64.87 19.29 -32.61
CA ALA A 6 -63.56 18.97 -32.05
C ALA A 6 -63.62 19.15 -30.53
N ALA A 7 -63.61 18.05 -29.78
CA ALA A 7 -63.44 18.07 -28.33
C ALA A 7 -61.99 18.46 -28.00
N ALA A 8 -61.82 19.62 -27.36
CA ALA A 8 -60.54 20.05 -26.82
C ALA A 8 -60.10 19.09 -25.70
N HIS A 9 -59.01 18.36 -25.93
CA HIS A 9 -58.32 17.59 -24.92
C HIS A 9 -57.63 18.60 -23.98
N ALA A 10 -58.23 18.85 -22.82
CA ALA A 10 -57.63 19.67 -21.78
C ALA A 10 -56.34 18.99 -21.32
N ALA A 11 -55.19 19.60 -21.60
CA ALA A 11 -53.91 19.16 -21.08
C ALA A 11 -53.95 19.18 -19.56
N GLU A 12 -53.66 18.04 -18.92
CA GLU A 12 -53.51 17.97 -17.47
C GLU A 12 -52.49 19.02 -17.00
N PRO A 13 -52.74 19.70 -15.86
CA PRO A 13 -51.79 20.67 -15.32
C PRO A 13 -50.44 19.98 -15.02
N PRO A 14 -49.31 20.66 -15.27
CA PRO A 14 -47.98 20.09 -15.03
C PRO A 14 -47.88 19.68 -13.56
N ARG A 15 -47.64 18.38 -13.32
CA ARG A 15 -47.43 17.83 -11.98
C ARG A 15 -46.29 18.58 -11.32
N ASP A 16 -46.50 19.05 -10.09
CA ASP A 16 -45.44 19.67 -9.29
C ASP A 16 -44.33 18.64 -9.01
N LEU A 17 -43.18 18.83 -9.64
CA LEU A 17 -42.01 17.95 -9.52
C LEU A 17 -41.03 18.41 -8.45
N LEU A 18 -41.25 19.57 -7.80
CA LEU A 18 -40.34 20.10 -6.79
C LEU A 18 -40.10 19.12 -5.63
N PRO A 19 -41.13 18.45 -5.05
CA PRO A 19 -40.92 17.48 -3.98
C PRO A 19 -40.09 16.26 -4.41
N GLN A 20 -40.13 15.90 -5.70
CA GLN A 20 -39.34 14.80 -6.25
C GLN A 20 -37.88 15.24 -6.42
N LYS A 21 -37.64 16.46 -6.92
CA LYS A 21 -36.30 17.02 -7.07
C LYS A 21 -35.60 17.21 -5.72
N PHE A 22 -36.29 17.68 -4.68
CA PHE A 22 -35.73 17.76 -3.33
C PHE A 22 -35.24 16.40 -2.83
N ARG A 23 -36.10 15.38 -2.87
CA ARG A 23 -35.73 14.02 -2.45
C ARG A 23 -34.53 13.49 -3.22
N PHE A 24 -34.46 13.76 -4.51
CA PHE A 24 -33.34 13.30 -5.33
C PHE A 24 -32.03 14.04 -5.01
N VAL A 25 -32.08 15.36 -4.81
CA VAL A 25 -30.94 16.15 -4.34
C VAL A 25 -30.47 15.65 -2.98
N ASP A 26 -31.37 15.39 -2.04
CA ASP A 26 -31.04 14.89 -0.70
C ASP A 26 -30.37 13.52 -0.76
N GLN A 27 -30.89 12.58 -1.55
CA GLN A 27 -30.26 11.27 -1.77
C GLN A 27 -28.83 11.40 -2.34
N LEU A 28 -28.63 12.31 -3.29
CA LEU A 28 -27.32 12.54 -3.89
C LEU A 28 -26.36 13.24 -2.92
N ILE A 29 -26.84 14.12 -2.07
CA ILE A 29 -26.07 14.76 -1.00
C ILE A 29 -25.63 13.72 0.04
N GLU A 30 -26.54 12.86 0.52
CA GLU A 30 -26.18 11.79 1.47
C GLU A 30 -25.15 10.84 0.86
N ARG A 31 -25.34 10.47 -0.41
CA ARG A 31 -24.37 9.65 -1.14
C ARG A 31 -23.02 10.36 -1.27
N ALA A 32 -23.00 11.63 -1.67
CA ALA A 32 -21.77 12.41 -1.78
C ALA A 32 -21.10 12.63 -0.41
N ARG A 33 -21.86 12.75 0.69
CA ARG A 33 -21.35 12.83 2.06
C ARG A 33 -20.64 11.56 2.47
N ALA A 34 -21.26 10.40 2.27
CA ALA A 34 -20.65 9.10 2.55
C ALA A 34 -19.35 8.87 1.75
N LEU A 35 -19.24 9.52 0.59
CA LEU A 35 -18.08 9.45 -0.29
C LEU A 35 -17.07 10.61 -0.08
N GLY A 36 -17.31 11.49 0.90
CA GLY A 36 -16.49 12.64 1.21
C GLY A 36 -16.32 13.63 0.04
N GLY A 37 -17.34 13.80 -0.80
CA GLY A 37 -17.38 14.83 -1.83
C GLY A 37 -17.55 16.23 -1.22
N SER A 38 -17.11 17.27 -1.92
CA SER A 38 -17.44 18.65 -1.51
C SER A 38 -18.95 18.87 -1.66
N LEU A 39 -19.56 19.38 -0.59
CA LEU A 39 -21.01 19.58 -0.48
C LEU A 39 -21.41 21.05 -0.30
N ASP A 40 -20.44 21.97 -0.22
CA ASP A 40 -20.69 23.36 0.15
C ASP A 40 -21.70 24.02 -0.81
N GLU A 41 -21.46 23.89 -2.11
CA GLU A 41 -22.31 24.50 -3.13
C GLU A 41 -23.66 23.79 -3.31
N PRO A 42 -23.74 22.44 -3.39
CA PRO A 42 -25.02 21.73 -3.39
C PRO A 42 -25.90 22.01 -2.16
N LEU A 43 -25.33 22.06 -0.95
CA LEU A 43 -26.08 22.35 0.28
C LEU A 43 -26.60 23.79 0.30
N ARG A 44 -25.77 24.75 -0.13
CA ARG A 44 -26.16 26.16 -0.26
C ARG A 44 -27.33 26.33 -1.23
N LEU A 45 -27.24 25.74 -2.42
CA LEU A 45 -28.28 25.82 -3.45
C LEU A 45 -29.59 25.12 -3.01
N ARG A 46 -29.49 23.98 -2.32
CA ARG A 46 -30.65 23.29 -1.72
C ARG A 46 -31.35 24.15 -0.67
N GLY A 47 -30.60 24.80 0.23
CA GLY A 47 -31.16 25.72 1.22
C GLY A 47 -31.85 26.94 0.59
N GLN A 48 -31.25 27.52 -0.45
CA GLN A 48 -31.89 28.61 -1.21
C GLN A 48 -33.18 28.17 -1.90
N ALA A 49 -33.23 26.95 -2.42
CA ALA A 49 -34.44 26.41 -3.03
C ALA A 49 -35.58 26.25 -2.01
N GLU A 50 -35.29 25.87 -0.76
CA GLU A 50 -36.30 25.78 0.30
C GLU A 50 -36.91 27.14 0.62
N GLU A 51 -36.08 28.18 0.72
CA GLU A 51 -36.55 29.54 0.96
C GLU A 51 -37.38 30.07 -0.21
N ALA A 52 -37.01 29.75 -1.45
CA ALA A 52 -37.81 30.09 -2.63
C ALA A 52 -39.18 29.41 -2.63
N VAL A 53 -39.29 28.15 -2.17
CA VAL A 53 -40.59 27.47 -2.00
C VAL A 53 -41.44 28.15 -0.94
N LYS A 54 -40.87 28.48 0.23
CA LYS A 54 -41.58 29.19 1.31
C LYS A 54 -42.11 30.55 0.84
N ALA A 55 -41.38 31.21 -0.06
CA ALA A 55 -41.76 32.49 -0.66
C ALA A 55 -42.74 32.36 -1.85
N GLY A 56 -43.22 31.15 -2.18
CA GLY A 56 -44.11 30.92 -3.32
C GLY A 56 -43.45 31.04 -4.70
N LYS A 57 -42.11 31.07 -4.75
CA LYS A 57 -41.32 31.24 -5.98
C LYS A 57 -40.91 29.89 -6.57
N GLY A 58 -41.91 29.09 -6.94
CA GLY A 58 -41.71 27.74 -7.50
C GLY A 58 -40.71 27.65 -8.66
N PRO A 59 -40.75 28.55 -9.67
CA PRO A 59 -39.78 28.53 -10.77
C PRO A 59 -38.33 28.78 -10.34
N GLU A 60 -38.11 29.65 -9.35
CA GLU A 60 -36.77 29.93 -8.81
C GLU A 60 -36.23 28.71 -8.04
N ALA A 61 -37.09 28.07 -7.23
CA ALA A 61 -36.74 26.82 -6.55
C ALA A 61 -36.34 25.71 -7.55
N ASP A 62 -37.04 25.59 -8.67
CA ASP A 62 -36.72 24.61 -9.71
C ASP A 62 -35.34 24.84 -10.34
N GLN A 63 -35.00 26.10 -10.61
CA GLN A 63 -33.70 26.49 -11.15
C GLN A 63 -32.57 26.19 -10.16
N LEU A 64 -32.76 26.53 -8.89
CA LEU A 64 -31.78 26.27 -7.81
C LEU A 64 -31.54 24.77 -7.61
N LEU A 65 -32.60 23.96 -7.59
CA LEU A 65 -32.47 22.49 -7.50
C LEU A 65 -31.78 21.91 -8.74
N SER A 66 -32.07 22.42 -9.93
CA SER A 66 -31.42 21.97 -11.16
C SER A 66 -29.95 22.39 -11.22
N ALA A 67 -29.58 23.52 -10.60
CA ALA A 67 -28.18 23.91 -10.40
C ALA A 67 -27.49 22.97 -9.39
N ALA A 68 -28.11 22.67 -8.25
CA ALA A 68 -27.59 21.71 -7.27
C ALA A 68 -27.34 20.34 -7.91
N LEU A 69 -28.29 19.84 -8.71
CA LEU A 69 -28.15 18.59 -9.46
C LEU A 69 -26.99 18.63 -10.47
N ARG A 70 -26.75 19.76 -11.15
CA ARG A 70 -25.60 19.90 -12.05
C ARG A 70 -24.27 19.87 -11.30
N HIS A 71 -24.16 20.52 -10.14
CA HIS A 71 -22.95 20.42 -9.30
C HIS A 71 -22.72 18.99 -8.80
N LEU A 72 -23.77 18.33 -8.31
CA LEU A 72 -23.72 16.94 -7.89
C LEU A 72 -23.38 16.01 -9.07
N ALA A 73 -23.93 16.27 -10.26
CA ALA A 73 -23.64 15.52 -11.47
C ALA A 73 -22.22 15.78 -11.96
N GLN A 74 -21.68 16.99 -11.94
CA GLN A 74 -20.29 17.28 -12.34
C GLN A 74 -19.28 16.61 -11.39
N ASN A 75 -19.61 16.59 -10.09
CA ASN A 75 -18.84 15.83 -9.11
C ASN A 75 -18.94 14.31 -9.33
N ASN A 76 -20.04 13.82 -9.92
CA ASN A 76 -20.29 12.39 -10.17
C ASN A 76 -20.02 11.92 -11.62
N LEU A 77 -19.95 12.78 -12.64
CA LEU A 77 -19.86 12.44 -14.08
C LEU A 77 -18.42 12.15 -14.52
N SER A 78 -17.42 12.59 -13.75
CA SER A 78 -16.06 12.03 -13.86
C SER A 78 -15.99 10.59 -13.32
N ALA A 79 -17.10 10.07 -12.79
CA ALA A 79 -17.18 8.85 -12.03
C ALA A 79 -18.40 8.00 -12.45
N GLY A 80 -18.28 7.30 -13.59
CA GLY A 80 -19.08 6.08 -13.78
C GLY A 80 -18.85 5.09 -12.62
N PRO A 81 -19.53 3.93 -12.56
CA PRO A 81 -19.32 2.92 -11.51
C PRO A 81 -17.83 2.63 -11.26
N ASN A 82 -17.04 2.58 -12.34
CA ASN A 82 -15.60 2.37 -12.30
C ASN A 82 -14.80 3.60 -11.83
N GLY A 83 -15.27 4.82 -12.08
CA GLY A 83 -14.58 6.04 -11.64
C GLY A 83 -14.83 6.37 -10.16
N LEU A 84 -15.97 5.97 -9.59
CA LEU A 84 -16.24 6.09 -8.15
C LEU A 84 -15.38 5.13 -7.34
N VAL A 85 -15.26 3.88 -7.81
CA VAL A 85 -14.33 2.89 -7.23
C VAL A 85 -12.90 3.41 -7.35
N ALA A 86 -12.48 3.90 -8.51
CA ALA A 86 -11.14 4.47 -8.70
C ALA A 86 -10.86 5.68 -7.79
N GLN A 87 -11.87 6.52 -7.51
CA GLN A 87 -11.71 7.66 -6.62
C GLN A 87 -11.61 7.24 -5.15
N ALA A 88 -12.42 6.26 -4.71
CA ALA A 88 -12.32 5.68 -3.38
C ALA A 88 -10.97 4.97 -3.17
N GLU A 89 -10.50 4.21 -4.17
CA GLU A 89 -9.17 3.60 -4.20
C GLU A 89 -8.06 4.66 -4.14
N SER A 90 -8.20 5.75 -4.90
CA SER A 90 -7.23 6.85 -4.87
C SER A 90 -7.13 7.48 -3.48
N ARG A 91 -8.27 7.72 -2.80
CA ARG A 91 -8.28 8.27 -1.42
C ARG A 91 -7.66 7.31 -0.42
N ARG A 92 -8.01 6.02 -0.51
CA ARG A 92 -7.41 4.97 0.31
C ARG A 92 -5.89 4.96 0.12
N ARG A 93 -5.43 4.98 -1.13
CA ARG A 93 -4.01 4.96 -1.47
C ARG A 93 -3.25 6.20 -1.00
N VAL A 94 -3.89 7.37 -1.04
CA VAL A 94 -3.35 8.61 -0.42
C VAL A 94 -3.12 8.39 1.08
N GLY A 95 -4.10 7.82 1.79
CA GLY A 95 -3.98 7.50 3.22
C GLY A 95 -2.82 6.53 3.50
N GLU A 96 -2.75 5.42 2.76
CA GLU A 96 -1.67 4.42 2.88
C GLU A 96 -0.28 5.04 2.66
N LEU A 97 -0.13 5.89 1.64
CA LEU A 97 1.14 6.55 1.35
C LEU A 97 1.53 7.58 2.42
N MET A 98 0.56 8.34 2.94
CA MET A 98 0.80 9.30 4.03
C MET A 98 1.26 8.58 5.31
N GLU A 99 0.62 7.46 5.65
CA GLU A 99 1.03 6.61 6.78
C GLU A 99 2.44 6.05 6.57
N GLY A 100 2.71 5.47 5.40
CA GLY A 100 4.04 4.95 5.05
C GLY A 100 5.14 6.02 5.10
N ILE A 101 4.85 7.24 4.63
CA ILE A 101 5.75 8.39 4.76
C ILE A 101 6.05 8.70 6.24
N GLY A 102 5.03 8.64 7.11
CA GLY A 102 5.22 8.80 8.57
C GLY A 102 6.17 7.76 9.14
N VAL A 103 5.94 6.48 8.83
CA VAL A 103 6.79 5.36 9.26
C VAL A 103 8.24 5.54 8.80
N TYR A 104 8.47 5.91 7.54
CA TYR A 104 9.83 6.10 7.06
C TYR A 104 10.51 7.35 7.64
N LYS A 105 9.77 8.42 7.93
CA LYS A 105 10.32 9.58 8.64
C LYS A 105 10.78 9.21 10.05
N GLU A 106 9.99 8.43 10.77
CA GLU A 106 10.37 7.93 12.10
C GLU A 106 11.61 7.02 12.02
N ALA A 107 11.62 6.06 11.09
CA ALA A 107 12.76 5.17 10.89
C ALA A 107 14.05 5.93 10.51
N LEU A 108 13.93 6.97 9.68
CA LEU A 108 15.03 7.86 9.34
C LEU A 108 15.53 8.65 10.55
N GLY A 109 14.62 9.21 11.35
CA GLY A 109 14.96 9.94 12.57
C GLY A 109 15.72 9.05 13.57
N GLU A 110 15.26 7.81 13.74
CA GLU A 110 15.94 6.83 14.59
C GLU A 110 17.31 6.43 14.04
N ALA A 111 17.42 6.21 12.73
CA ALA A 111 18.71 5.91 12.10
C ALA A 111 19.72 7.06 12.27
N VAL A 112 19.29 8.32 12.11
CA VAL A 112 20.13 9.50 12.35
C VAL A 112 20.54 9.61 13.82
N ARG A 113 19.62 9.31 14.76
CA ARG A 113 19.91 9.31 16.20
C ARG A 113 20.96 8.26 16.57
N LEU A 114 20.87 7.06 16.00
CA LEU A 114 21.77 5.94 16.31
C LEU A 114 23.14 6.06 15.64
N LYS A 115 23.20 6.60 14.42
CA LYS A 115 24.40 6.57 13.57
C LYS A 115 25.06 7.94 13.37
N GLY A 116 24.44 9.01 13.88
CA GLY A 116 24.97 10.36 13.85
C GLY A 116 24.37 11.26 12.76
N THR A 117 24.45 12.57 13.01
CA THR A 117 23.82 13.63 12.21
C THR A 117 24.40 13.82 10.81
N ALA A 118 25.59 13.29 10.54
CA ALA A 118 26.20 13.28 9.20
C ALA A 118 25.32 12.54 8.17
N LEU A 119 24.40 11.69 8.63
CA LEU A 119 23.47 10.93 7.80
C LEU A 119 22.13 11.67 7.57
N ALA A 120 21.91 12.83 8.20
CA ALA A 120 20.70 13.63 8.01
C ALA A 120 20.56 14.18 6.58
N SER A 121 21.68 14.31 5.85
CA SER A 121 21.70 14.77 4.45
C SER A 121 21.43 13.67 3.42
N VAL A 122 21.17 12.43 3.85
CA VAL A 122 20.92 11.29 2.94
C VAL A 122 19.59 11.47 2.18
N VAL A 123 18.70 12.33 2.67
CA VAL A 123 17.48 12.73 1.99
C VAL A 123 17.25 14.24 2.12
N ASP A 124 16.79 14.85 1.03
CA ASP A 124 16.33 16.25 1.00
C ASP A 124 14.95 16.35 1.65
N MET A 125 14.93 16.51 2.98
CA MET A 125 13.71 16.64 3.76
C MET A 125 12.83 17.83 3.35
N PRO A 126 13.37 19.03 3.08
CA PRO A 126 12.57 20.13 2.54
C PRO A 126 11.81 19.76 1.27
N LYS A 127 12.44 19.06 0.33
CA LYS A 127 11.76 18.59 -0.89
C LYS A 127 10.67 17.56 -0.59
N VAL A 128 10.91 16.63 0.33
CA VAL A 128 9.89 15.65 0.77
C VAL A 128 8.69 16.37 1.39
N GLU A 129 8.92 17.37 2.23
CA GLU A 129 7.85 18.15 2.86
C GLU A 129 7.05 18.96 1.85
N ALA A 130 7.71 19.55 0.85
CA ALA A 130 7.04 20.25 -0.25
C ALA A 130 6.12 19.32 -1.05
N LEU A 131 6.57 18.10 -1.37
CA LEU A 131 5.77 17.09 -2.07
C LEU A 131 4.56 16.64 -1.25
N VAL A 132 4.74 16.42 0.06
CA VAL A 132 3.65 16.06 0.98
C VAL A 132 2.64 17.19 1.10
N ALA A 133 3.09 18.44 1.23
CA ALA A 133 2.23 19.61 1.29
C ALA A 133 1.42 19.76 -0.01
N GLN A 134 2.06 19.64 -1.17
CA GLN A 134 1.41 19.66 -2.48
C GLN A 134 0.33 18.58 -2.60
N ALA A 135 0.65 17.34 -2.23
CA ALA A 135 -0.31 16.24 -2.25
C ALA A 135 -1.50 16.48 -1.32
N ARG A 136 -1.24 17.03 -0.12
CA ARG A 136 -2.30 17.36 0.84
C ARG A 136 -3.26 18.39 0.27
N THR A 137 -2.73 19.47 -0.32
CA THR A 137 -3.57 20.47 -1.00
C THR A 137 -4.41 19.85 -2.12
N LEU A 138 -3.85 18.93 -2.91
CA LEU A 138 -4.60 18.24 -3.98
C LEU A 138 -5.68 17.31 -3.42
N ALA A 139 -5.38 16.56 -2.36
CA ALA A 139 -6.33 15.67 -1.71
C ALA A 139 -7.49 16.46 -1.06
N ASP A 140 -7.18 17.53 -0.34
CA ASP A 140 -8.14 18.42 0.31
C ASP A 140 -9.02 19.15 -0.72
N ALA A 141 -8.46 19.46 -1.90
CA ALA A 141 -9.21 19.98 -3.05
C ALA A 141 -10.07 18.92 -3.78
N GLY A 142 -10.21 17.71 -3.22
CA GLY A 142 -11.03 16.64 -3.81
C GLY A 142 -10.40 15.94 -5.02
N LYS A 143 -9.09 16.12 -5.23
CA LYS A 143 -8.31 15.53 -6.35
C LYS A 143 -7.32 14.46 -5.85
N PRO A 144 -7.81 13.35 -5.27
CA PRO A 144 -6.94 12.32 -4.66
C PRO A 144 -6.06 11.62 -5.69
N ARG A 145 -6.51 11.50 -6.95
CA ARG A 145 -5.71 10.90 -8.02
C ARG A 145 -4.46 11.72 -8.34
N ASP A 146 -4.59 13.05 -8.38
CA ASP A 146 -3.49 13.96 -8.66
C ASP A 146 -2.51 14.04 -7.47
N ALA A 147 -3.01 13.82 -6.25
CA ALA A 147 -2.20 13.75 -5.04
C ALA A 147 -1.25 12.54 -4.99
N LEU A 148 -1.53 11.46 -5.75
CA LEU A 148 -0.73 10.24 -5.72
C LEU A 148 0.70 10.44 -6.25
N GLY A 149 0.87 11.24 -7.31
CA GLY A 149 2.19 11.46 -7.92
C GLY A 149 3.22 12.00 -6.92
N PRO A 150 2.97 13.16 -6.28
CA PRO A 150 3.87 13.71 -5.28
C PRO A 150 4.08 12.79 -4.07
N LEU A 151 3.05 12.05 -3.64
CA LEU A 151 3.18 11.09 -2.52
C LEU A 151 4.06 9.89 -2.86
N VAL A 152 3.91 9.33 -4.06
CA VAL A 152 4.77 8.23 -4.53
C VAL A 152 6.22 8.69 -4.61
N GLU A 153 6.47 9.91 -5.10
CA GLU A 153 7.83 10.47 -5.11
C GLU A 153 8.39 10.66 -3.70
N ALA A 154 7.62 11.26 -2.78
CA ALA A 154 8.03 11.47 -1.39
C ALA A 154 8.33 10.15 -0.67
N HIS A 155 7.43 9.18 -0.81
CA HIS A 155 7.58 7.83 -0.27
C HIS A 155 8.85 7.16 -0.80
N GLY A 156 9.06 7.14 -2.12
CA GLY A 156 10.23 6.52 -2.74
C GLY A 156 11.57 7.15 -2.31
N LYS A 157 11.61 8.48 -2.09
CA LYS A 157 12.81 9.15 -1.55
C LYS A 157 13.14 8.69 -0.14
N LEU A 158 12.14 8.62 0.73
CA LEU A 158 12.32 8.20 2.12
C LEU A 158 12.69 6.72 2.23
N GLU A 159 12.01 5.86 1.48
CA GLU A 159 12.32 4.44 1.39
C GLU A 159 13.76 4.21 0.93
N ALA A 160 14.17 4.85 -0.16
CA ALA A 160 15.54 4.75 -0.67
C ALA A 160 16.58 5.23 0.36
N ALA A 161 16.27 6.29 1.12
CA ALA A 161 17.13 6.79 2.18
C ALA A 161 17.27 5.78 3.33
N VAL A 162 16.17 5.23 3.82
CA VAL A 162 16.18 4.20 4.87
C VAL A 162 16.94 2.95 4.41
N VAL A 163 16.74 2.50 3.16
CA VAL A 163 17.47 1.37 2.59
C VAL A 163 18.98 1.65 2.55
N ARG A 164 19.42 2.83 2.10
CA ARG A 164 20.84 3.22 2.09
C ARG A 164 21.43 3.31 3.49
N LEU A 165 20.64 3.77 4.46
CA LEU A 165 21.10 3.83 5.85
C LEU A 165 21.28 2.44 6.43
N ARG A 166 20.43 1.48 6.02
CA ARG A 166 20.45 0.10 6.50
C ARG A 166 21.31 -0.85 5.68
N SER A 167 21.78 -0.45 4.50
CA SER A 167 22.57 -1.32 3.62
C SER A 167 23.93 -1.72 4.21
N ASN A 168 24.40 -0.98 5.23
CA ASN A 168 25.60 -1.32 6.01
C ASN A 168 25.27 -1.93 7.39
N ASP A 169 23.99 -2.16 7.71
CA ASP A 169 23.60 -2.84 8.94
C ASP A 169 23.63 -4.35 8.75
N THR A 170 24.62 -4.98 9.36
CA THR A 170 24.54 -6.42 9.63
C THR A 170 23.52 -6.61 10.74
N VAL A 171 22.33 -7.13 10.42
CA VAL A 171 21.36 -7.59 11.43
C VAL A 171 21.99 -8.78 12.16
N THR A 172 22.74 -8.49 13.22
CA THR A 172 23.31 -9.50 14.10
C THR A 172 22.22 -9.86 15.11
N TYR A 173 21.48 -10.92 14.81
CA TYR A 173 20.71 -11.60 15.86
C TYR A 173 21.73 -12.21 16.83
N SER A 174 21.97 -11.56 17.97
CA SER A 174 22.68 -12.19 19.08
C SER A 174 21.81 -13.33 19.60
N ARG A 175 22.04 -14.55 19.07
CA ARG A 175 21.33 -15.75 19.51
C ARG A 175 21.97 -16.22 20.82
N VAL A 176 21.17 -16.25 21.88
CA VAL A 176 21.58 -16.79 23.18
C VAL A 176 20.98 -18.18 23.31
N PHE A 177 21.81 -19.22 23.27
CA PHE A 177 21.40 -20.60 23.55
C PHE A 177 21.44 -20.85 25.07
N ARG A 178 20.40 -21.48 25.62
CA ARG A 178 20.35 -21.82 27.06
C ARG A 178 21.28 -22.99 27.39
N THR A 179 21.42 -23.92 26.45
CA THR A 179 22.28 -25.10 26.57
C THR A 179 22.99 -25.40 25.23
N PRO A 180 24.14 -26.10 25.24
CA PRO A 180 24.78 -26.58 24.02
C PRO A 180 23.86 -27.50 23.18
N GLN A 181 22.93 -28.21 23.81
CA GLN A 181 21.96 -29.04 23.10
C GLN A 181 20.94 -28.21 22.31
N ASP A 182 20.59 -27.02 22.81
CA ASP A 182 19.72 -26.08 22.08
C ASP A 182 20.43 -25.53 20.85
N GLU A 183 21.71 -25.21 20.98
CA GLU A 183 22.57 -24.77 19.87
C GLU A 183 22.71 -25.85 18.80
N LEU A 184 23.04 -27.09 19.21
CA LEU A 184 23.13 -28.21 18.29
C LEU A 184 21.82 -28.45 17.55
N ARG A 185 20.68 -28.41 18.25
CA ARG A 185 19.35 -28.56 17.64
C ARG A 185 19.09 -27.46 16.62
N PHE A 186 19.43 -26.22 16.97
CA PHE A 186 19.26 -25.08 16.09
C PHE A 186 20.10 -25.22 14.81
N GLU A 187 21.40 -25.49 14.94
CA GLU A 187 22.30 -25.58 13.79
C GLU A 187 21.98 -26.81 12.91
N THR A 188 21.49 -27.91 13.51
CA THR A 188 20.98 -29.06 12.76
C THR A 188 19.73 -28.71 11.96
N ALA A 189 18.76 -28.01 12.56
CA ALA A 189 17.56 -27.58 11.85
C ALA A 189 17.88 -26.60 10.72
N ARG A 190 18.85 -25.71 10.93
CA ARG A 190 19.38 -24.81 9.90
C ARG A 190 20.02 -25.58 8.74
N PHE A 191 20.78 -26.62 9.05
CA PHE A 191 21.37 -27.50 8.03
C PHE A 191 20.32 -28.22 7.20
N GLU A 192 19.26 -28.74 7.83
CA GLU A 192 18.15 -29.37 7.10
C GLU A 192 17.44 -28.40 6.16
N GLY A 193 17.16 -27.17 6.64
CA GLY A 193 16.60 -26.13 5.79
C GLY A 193 17.49 -25.78 4.60
N ASN A 194 18.81 -25.70 4.82
CA ASN A 194 19.78 -25.49 3.75
C ASN A 194 19.78 -26.65 2.73
N ARG A 195 19.65 -27.90 3.20
CA ARG A 195 19.59 -29.09 2.35
C ARG A 195 18.37 -29.08 1.43
N GLU A 196 17.20 -28.67 1.96
CA GLU A 196 15.99 -28.48 1.15
C GLU A 196 16.15 -27.38 0.10
N LEU A 197 16.77 -26.25 0.45
CA LEU A 197 17.02 -25.16 -0.49
C LEU A 197 17.96 -25.59 -1.62
N ILE A 198 19.01 -26.36 -1.31
CA ILE A 198 19.92 -26.92 -2.33
C ILE A 198 19.16 -27.83 -3.28
N ALA A 199 18.31 -28.72 -2.76
CA ALA A 199 17.53 -29.62 -3.62
C ALA A 199 16.70 -28.82 -4.64
N ARG A 200 15.99 -27.79 -4.17
CA ARG A 200 15.22 -26.89 -5.04
C ARG A 200 16.10 -26.13 -6.05
N ALA A 201 17.28 -25.67 -5.63
CA ALA A 201 18.21 -24.99 -6.53
C ALA A 201 18.78 -25.93 -7.60
N LEU A 202 19.02 -27.21 -7.27
CA LEU A 202 19.44 -28.20 -8.27
C LEU A 202 18.34 -28.52 -9.29
N ASP A 203 17.06 -28.37 -8.89
CA ASP A 203 15.89 -28.54 -9.76
C ASP A 203 15.61 -27.31 -10.63
N SER A 204 16.15 -26.13 -10.29
CA SER A 204 15.86 -24.86 -10.98
C SER A 204 16.65 -24.63 -12.27
N GLY A 205 17.28 -25.66 -12.84
CA GLY A 205 17.97 -25.58 -14.14
C GLY A 205 19.31 -24.85 -14.12
N LEU A 206 20.09 -24.96 -13.03
CA LEU A 206 21.44 -24.41 -12.93
C LEU A 206 22.35 -24.89 -14.07
N ALA A 207 23.25 -24.02 -14.55
CA ALA A 207 24.26 -24.37 -15.53
C ALA A 207 25.17 -25.50 -15.00
N ALA A 208 25.68 -26.38 -15.87
CA ALA A 208 26.41 -27.58 -15.48
C ALA A 208 27.59 -27.33 -14.50
N PRO A 209 28.43 -26.29 -14.67
CA PRO A 209 29.52 -26.01 -13.73
C PRO A 209 29.01 -25.60 -12.34
N GLN A 210 27.97 -24.79 -12.29
CA GLN A 210 27.35 -24.31 -11.05
C GLN A 210 26.67 -25.46 -10.31
N ARG A 211 25.95 -26.31 -11.05
CA ARG A 211 25.33 -27.53 -10.54
C ARG A 211 26.36 -28.48 -9.94
N ALA A 212 27.48 -28.70 -10.61
CA ALA A 212 28.55 -29.58 -10.12
C ALA A 212 29.16 -29.07 -8.81
N ARG A 213 29.44 -27.77 -8.70
CA ARG A 213 29.94 -27.15 -7.46
C ARG A 213 28.95 -27.30 -6.31
N LEU A 214 27.66 -27.08 -6.58
CA LEU A 214 26.62 -27.19 -5.57
C LEU A 214 26.42 -28.63 -5.08
N ILE A 215 26.52 -29.62 -5.98
CA ILE A 215 26.48 -31.05 -5.61
C ILE A 215 27.68 -31.43 -4.74
N ALA A 216 28.90 -31.02 -5.11
CA ALA A 216 30.09 -31.30 -4.32
C ALA A 216 29.99 -30.72 -2.90
N ALA A 217 29.53 -29.47 -2.78
CA ALA A 217 29.31 -28.83 -1.48
C ALA A 217 28.25 -29.55 -0.63
N ARG A 218 27.14 -29.98 -1.25
CA ARG A 218 26.10 -30.77 -0.58
C ARG A 218 26.67 -32.07 -0.01
N ASP A 219 27.44 -32.80 -0.81
CA ASP A 219 27.96 -34.11 -0.42
C ASP A 219 29.02 -34.00 0.70
N ASP A 220 29.86 -32.96 0.65
CA ASP A 220 30.83 -32.69 1.73
C ASP A 220 30.14 -32.21 3.01
N ALA A 221 29.12 -31.37 2.89
CA ALA A 221 28.34 -30.92 4.05
C ALA A 221 27.56 -32.08 4.68
N ALA A 222 27.06 -33.05 3.89
CA ALA A 222 26.42 -34.25 4.40
C ALA A 222 27.36 -35.10 5.26
N LYS A 223 28.61 -35.31 4.83
CA LYS A 223 29.62 -36.04 5.64
C LYS A 223 29.88 -35.37 6.99
N LEU A 224 29.92 -34.03 7.01
CA LEU A 224 30.09 -33.26 8.24
C LEU A 224 28.87 -33.36 9.16
N ALA A 225 27.66 -33.37 8.61
CA ALA A 225 26.45 -33.59 9.38
C ALA A 225 26.37 -35.02 9.97
N ASP A 226 26.78 -36.04 9.21
CA ASP A 226 26.88 -37.41 9.72
C ASP A 226 27.90 -37.52 10.86
N ALA A 227 29.05 -36.85 10.73
CA ALA A 227 30.06 -36.77 11.78
C ALA A 227 29.52 -36.05 13.03
N ALA A 228 28.76 -34.96 12.85
CA ALA A 228 28.10 -34.26 13.94
C ALA A 228 27.11 -35.17 14.69
N GLN A 229 26.33 -35.97 13.97
CA GLN A 229 25.40 -36.92 14.58
C GLN A 229 26.14 -38.00 15.38
N ALA A 230 27.26 -38.49 14.88
CA ALA A 230 28.09 -39.47 15.60
C ALA A 230 28.69 -38.87 16.89
N GLN A 231 29.23 -37.65 16.83
CA GLN A 231 29.76 -36.92 17.99
C GLN A 231 28.69 -36.63 19.04
N ALA A 232 27.48 -36.25 18.60
CA ALA A 232 26.36 -36.01 19.50
C ALA A 232 25.96 -37.29 20.26
N LYS A 233 25.97 -38.46 19.60
CA LYS A 233 25.66 -39.75 20.22
C LYS A 233 26.68 -40.17 21.28
N THR A 234 27.94 -39.78 21.15
CA THR A 234 28.98 -40.04 22.15
C THR A 234 29.04 -38.98 23.26
N GLY A 235 28.15 -37.98 23.22
CA GLY A 235 28.09 -36.91 24.21
C GLY A 235 29.02 -35.73 23.94
N ASP A 236 29.81 -35.75 22.86
CA ASP A 236 30.66 -34.62 22.45
C ASP A 236 29.84 -33.58 21.66
N VAL A 237 28.94 -32.91 22.39
CA VAL A 237 28.02 -31.91 21.83
C VAL A 237 28.78 -30.72 21.22
N LYS A 238 29.95 -30.36 21.78
CA LYS A 238 30.75 -29.23 21.28
C LYS A 238 31.41 -29.57 19.94
N ALA A 239 31.92 -30.79 19.76
CA ALA A 239 32.39 -31.22 18.45
C ALA A 239 31.23 -31.31 17.45
N ALA A 240 30.08 -31.84 17.86
CA ALA A 240 28.89 -31.94 17.02
C ALA A 240 28.44 -30.57 16.47
N ILE A 241 28.38 -29.55 17.33
CA ILE A 241 28.04 -28.17 16.92
C ILE A 241 29.03 -27.70 15.83
N ARG A 242 30.34 -27.80 16.09
CA ARG A 242 31.37 -27.34 15.14
C ARG A 242 31.27 -28.05 13.79
N SER A 243 31.02 -29.37 13.79
CA SER A 243 30.89 -30.13 12.56
C SER A 243 29.66 -29.69 11.75
N VAL A 244 28.54 -29.42 12.41
CA VAL A 244 27.32 -28.94 11.71
C VAL A 244 27.43 -27.47 11.28
N GLU A 245 28.10 -26.62 12.05
CA GLU A 245 28.43 -25.24 11.63
C GLU A 245 29.32 -25.23 10.39
N GLN A 246 30.33 -26.11 10.33
CA GLN A 246 31.17 -26.28 9.14
C GLN A 246 30.35 -26.77 7.95
N ALA A 247 29.41 -27.70 8.16
CA ALA A 247 28.49 -28.14 7.10
C ALA A 247 27.66 -26.96 6.55
N ASN A 248 27.09 -26.13 7.43
CA ASN A 248 26.37 -24.92 7.06
C ASN A 248 27.26 -23.91 6.31
N GLY A 249 28.51 -23.73 6.74
CA GLY A 249 29.48 -22.85 6.09
C GLY A 249 29.80 -23.28 4.66
N LYS A 250 30.05 -24.58 4.43
CA LYS A 250 30.35 -25.12 3.09
C LYS A 250 29.24 -24.84 2.08
N ILE A 251 27.99 -24.96 2.52
CA ILE A 251 26.82 -24.65 1.68
C ILE A 251 26.77 -23.15 1.38
N LEU A 252 26.89 -22.33 2.43
CA LEU A 252 26.75 -20.88 2.31
C LEU A 252 27.83 -20.28 1.39
N ASP A 253 29.08 -20.75 1.49
CA ASP A 253 30.19 -20.28 0.66
C ASP A 253 29.90 -20.47 -0.83
N VAL A 254 29.35 -21.64 -1.22
CA VAL A 254 29.02 -21.92 -2.61
C VAL A 254 27.79 -21.14 -3.07
N VAL A 255 26.74 -21.04 -2.25
CA VAL A 255 25.55 -20.23 -2.58
C VAL A 255 25.93 -18.76 -2.78
N MET A 256 26.79 -18.21 -1.93
CA MET A 256 27.30 -16.84 -2.04
C MET A 256 28.21 -16.62 -3.24
N ALA A 257 28.97 -17.64 -3.66
CA ALA A 257 29.76 -17.57 -4.89
C ALA A 257 28.85 -17.56 -6.13
N LEU A 258 27.82 -18.41 -6.14
CA LEU A 258 26.86 -18.51 -7.26
C LEU A 258 26.00 -17.25 -7.44
N SER A 259 25.75 -16.47 -6.38
CA SER A 259 24.96 -15.23 -6.48
C SER A 259 25.75 -14.02 -6.98
N ARG A 260 27.07 -14.15 -7.16
CA ARG A 260 27.97 -13.10 -7.66
C ARG A 260 28.38 -13.29 -9.12
N GLU A 261 28.05 -14.43 -9.71
CA GLU A 261 28.26 -14.78 -11.13
C GLU A 261 27.02 -14.41 -11.96
#